data_AF-A0A4J2EA28-F1
#
_entry.id   AF-A0A4J2EA28-F1
#
_cell.length_a   1.000
_cell.length_b   1.000
_cell.length_c   1.000
_cell.angle_alpha   90.00
_cell.angle_beta   90.00
_cell.angle_gamma   90.00
#
_symmetry.space_group_name_H-M   'P 1'
#
loop_
_entity.id
_entity.type
_entity.pdbx_description
1 polymer ?
#
loop_
_entity_poly.entity_id
_entity_poly.type
_entity_poly.pdbx_seq_one_letter_code
_entity_poly.pdbx_strand_id
1 'polypeptide(L)'
;MGALGYYEGFVPYVSNQYKNQAEEEGKPLSDKYIFEKILGKTYAAFKKDQINERVEKLGKLKPITINYNGKSEVIDSKEKLQELMNKAVKDEVAQIKSGNTTAKKFEFIETPVQKLKKSIYKAHLKDSDDFRPETSTQIFLKAV
;
A
#
# COMPACT_ATOMS: atom_id res chain seq x y z
N MET A 1 -6.14 8.61 8.01
CA MET A 1 -4.78 9.20 7.86
C MET A 1 -4.40 9.52 6.42
N GLY A 2 -4.21 8.55 5.52
CA GLY A 2 -3.64 8.87 4.20
C GLY A 2 -4.47 9.80 3.28
N ALA A 3 -5.79 9.85 3.45
CA ALA A 3 -6.70 10.70 2.66
C ALA A 3 -7.24 11.92 3.43
N LEU A 4 -7.68 11.72 4.67
CA LEU A 4 -8.31 12.75 5.52
C LEU A 4 -7.49 13.07 6.78
N GLY A 5 -6.19 12.77 6.80
CA GLY A 5 -5.33 13.12 7.94
C GLY A 5 -5.67 12.44 9.27
N TYR A 6 -5.14 13.03 10.35
CA TYR A 6 -5.33 12.57 11.72
C TYR A 6 -6.71 12.97 12.26
N TYR A 7 -7.05 14.27 12.18
CA TYR A 7 -8.27 14.82 12.77
C TYR A 7 -9.53 14.54 11.96
N GLU A 8 -9.51 14.60 10.63
CA GLU A 8 -10.71 14.35 9.83
C GLU A 8 -10.90 12.87 9.47
N GLY A 9 -9.88 12.04 9.63
CA GLY A 9 -9.91 10.64 9.22
C GLY A 9 -9.75 9.64 10.36
N PHE A 10 -8.66 9.75 11.12
CA PHE A 10 -8.31 8.71 12.10
C PHE A 10 -9.04 8.88 13.42
N VAL A 11 -9.03 10.09 13.99
CA VAL A 11 -9.73 10.38 15.26
C VAL A 11 -11.22 10.00 15.16
N PRO A 12 -11.98 10.43 14.13
CA PRO A 12 -13.36 10.00 13.92
C PRO A 12 -13.61 8.50 13.89
N TYR A 13 -12.63 7.73 13.40
CA TYR A 13 -12.74 6.29 13.26
C TYR A 13 -12.54 5.55 14.59
N VAL A 14 -11.61 6.01 15.43
CA VAL A 14 -11.22 5.31 16.67
C VAL A 14 -11.86 5.87 17.94
N SER A 15 -12.44 7.06 17.89
CA SER A 15 -12.91 7.79 19.09
C SER A 15 -14.34 7.45 19.52
N ASN A 16 -15.08 6.64 18.76
CA ASN A 16 -16.51 6.41 18.96
C ASN A 16 -17.39 7.67 18.94
N GLN A 17 -16.91 8.79 18.35
CA GLN A 17 -17.66 10.06 18.36
C GLN A 17 -19.04 9.99 17.69
N TYR A 18 -19.27 8.99 16.83
CA TYR A 18 -20.54 8.77 16.15
C TYR A 18 -21.52 7.84 16.90
N LYS A 19 -21.18 7.40 18.12
CA LYS A 19 -22.00 6.44 18.89
C LYS A 19 -23.43 6.93 19.11
N ASN A 20 -23.59 8.12 19.68
CA ASN A 20 -24.91 8.67 20.01
C ASN A 20 -25.76 8.86 18.73
N GLN A 21 -25.15 9.32 17.64
CA GLN A 21 -25.84 9.48 16.35
C GLN A 21 -26.31 8.14 15.77
N ALA A 22 -25.50 7.08 15.91
CA ALA A 22 -25.90 5.75 15.45
C ALA A 22 -27.09 5.23 16.27
N GLU A 23 -27.06 5.41 17.59
CA GLU A 23 -28.14 5.02 18.50
C GLU A 23 -29.45 5.77 18.19
N GLU A 24 -29.38 7.08 17.98
CA GLU A 24 -30.54 7.92 17.57
C GLU A 24 -31.12 7.50 16.21
N GLU A 25 -30.27 7.09 15.27
CA GLU A 25 -30.71 6.56 13.96
C GLU A 25 -31.19 5.10 14.03
N GLY A 26 -31.17 4.46 15.20
CA GLY A 26 -31.53 3.04 15.36
C GLY A 26 -30.58 2.08 14.65
N LYS A 27 -29.31 2.48 14.47
CA LYS A 27 -28.27 1.72 13.77
C LYS A 27 -27.13 1.33 14.71
N PRO A 28 -26.49 0.17 14.51
CA PRO A 28 -25.28 -0.16 15.23
C PRO A 28 -24.11 0.74 14.79
N LEU A 29 -23.28 1.16 15.75
CA LEU A 29 -21.99 1.77 15.47
C LEU A 29 -21.05 0.73 14.84
N SER A 30 -20.99 0.71 13.52
CA SER A 30 -20.20 -0.23 12.73
C SER A 30 -19.20 0.51 11.85
N ASP A 31 -18.16 -0.19 11.39
CA ASP A 31 -17.19 0.34 10.43
C ASP A 31 -17.88 0.97 9.22
N LYS A 32 -18.92 0.31 8.68
CA LYS A 32 -19.71 0.83 7.56
C LYS A 32 -20.31 2.19 7.89
N TYR A 33 -20.98 2.31 9.05
CA TYR A 33 -21.61 3.56 9.48
C TYR A 33 -20.58 4.68 9.65
N ILE A 34 -19.47 4.37 10.33
CA ILE A 34 -18.37 5.32 10.57
C ILE A 34 -17.76 5.77 9.25
N PHE A 35 -17.46 4.85 8.32
CA PHE A 35 -16.91 5.20 7.01
C PHE A 35 -17.87 6.02 6.16
N GLU A 36 -19.16 5.74 6.15
CA GLU A 36 -20.15 6.54 5.42
C GLU A 36 -20.21 7.98 5.97
N LYS A 37 -20.11 8.16 7.30
CA LYS A 37 -20.04 9.50 7.92
C LYS A 37 -18.74 10.25 7.60
N ILE A 38 -17.60 9.56 7.63
CA ILE A 38 -16.27 10.16 7.40
C ILE A 38 -16.04 10.47 5.91
N LEU A 39 -16.41 9.55 5.03
CA LEU A 39 -16.02 9.57 3.61
C LEU A 39 -17.10 10.16 2.69
N GLY A 40 -18.34 10.29 3.17
CA GLY A 40 -19.49 10.72 2.37
C GLY A 40 -19.83 9.76 1.20
N LYS A 41 -19.26 8.55 1.21
CA LYS A 41 -19.46 7.50 0.21
C LYS A 41 -19.17 6.13 0.83
N THR A 42 -19.50 5.06 0.13
CA THR A 42 -19.20 3.70 0.59
C THR A 42 -17.68 3.47 0.63
N TYR A 43 -17.22 2.66 1.58
CA TYR A 43 -15.80 2.30 1.69
C TYR A 43 -15.24 1.69 0.39
N ALA A 44 -16.03 0.85 -0.29
CA ALA A 44 -15.64 0.25 -1.56
C ALA A 44 -15.44 1.31 -2.67
N ALA A 45 -16.35 2.28 -2.79
CA ALA A 45 -16.21 3.39 -3.74
C ALA A 45 -14.96 4.22 -3.44
N PHE A 46 -14.74 4.56 -2.16
CA PHE A 46 -13.53 5.26 -1.72
C PHE A 46 -12.25 4.50 -2.08
N LYS A 47 -12.19 3.18 -1.87
CA LYS A 47 -11.01 2.38 -2.22
C LYS A 47 -10.78 2.32 -3.73
N LYS A 48 -11.86 2.25 -4.52
CA LYS A 48 -11.78 2.30 -5.98
C LYS A 48 -11.21 3.62 -6.47
N ASP A 49 -11.70 4.75 -5.95
CA ASP A 49 -11.18 6.09 -6.28
C ASP A 49 -9.68 6.20 -5.95
N GLN A 50 -9.29 5.71 -4.76
CA GLN A 50 -7.89 5.68 -4.34
C GLN A 50 -7.01 4.83 -5.25
N ILE A 51 -7.49 3.66 -5.70
CA ILE A 51 -6.74 2.81 -6.65
C ILE A 51 -6.60 3.49 -8.01
N ASN A 52 -7.66 4.12 -8.52
CA ASN A 52 -7.61 4.84 -9.79
C ASN A 52 -6.58 5.98 -9.75
N GLU A 53 -6.61 6.80 -8.69
CA GLU A 53 -5.64 7.88 -8.47
C GLU A 53 -4.19 7.34 -8.47
N ARG A 54 -3.96 6.17 -7.88
CA ARG A 54 -2.64 5.52 -7.85
C ARG A 54 -2.21 5.03 -9.22
N VAL A 55 -3.12 4.40 -9.97
CA VAL A 55 -2.83 3.90 -11.33
C VAL A 55 -2.46 5.05 -12.26
N GLU A 56 -3.13 6.19 -12.17
CA GLU A 56 -2.79 7.39 -12.95
C GLU A 56 -1.40 7.93 -12.58
N LYS A 57 -1.03 7.89 -11.29
CA LYS A 57 0.28 8.37 -10.82
C LYS A 57 1.44 7.42 -11.16
N LEU A 58 1.19 6.13 -11.40
CA LEU A 58 2.24 5.19 -11.82
C LEU A 58 2.98 5.66 -13.09
N GLY A 59 2.27 6.31 -14.03
CA GLY A 59 2.88 6.87 -15.24
C GLY A 59 3.79 8.09 -14.99
N LYS A 60 3.79 8.64 -13.77
CA LYS A 60 4.62 9.78 -13.35
C LYS A 60 5.76 9.38 -12.42
N LEU A 61 6.00 8.08 -12.24
CA LEU A 61 7.10 7.60 -11.42
C LEU A 61 8.42 8.00 -12.07
N LYS A 62 9.32 8.56 -11.26
CA LYS A 62 10.70 8.77 -11.68
C LYS A 62 11.37 7.40 -11.86
N PRO A 63 12.20 7.24 -12.91
CA PRO A 63 13.02 6.06 -13.04
C PRO A 63 13.90 5.86 -11.80
N ILE A 64 14.02 4.62 -11.36
CA ILE A 64 14.88 4.25 -10.23
C ILE A 64 15.75 3.06 -10.58
N THR A 65 16.91 2.98 -9.95
CA THR A 65 17.78 1.81 -10.01
C THR A 65 17.75 1.11 -8.68
N ILE A 66 17.43 -0.19 -8.68
CA ILE A 66 17.40 -1.04 -7.49
C ILE A 66 18.48 -2.12 -7.58
N ASN A 67 18.96 -2.56 -6.43
CA ASN A 67 19.64 -3.84 -6.31
C ASN A 67 18.61 -4.89 -5.84
N TYR A 68 18.32 -5.87 -6.69
CA TYR A 68 17.39 -6.94 -6.41
C TYR A 68 18.04 -8.30 -6.72
N ASN A 69 18.15 -9.16 -5.71
CA ASN A 69 18.81 -10.46 -5.80
C ASN A 69 20.24 -10.39 -6.39
N GLY A 70 21.00 -9.35 -6.02
CA GLY A 70 22.37 -9.14 -6.50
C GLY A 70 22.48 -8.58 -7.92
N LYS A 71 21.35 -8.26 -8.56
CA LYS A 71 21.30 -7.68 -9.90
C LYS A 71 20.87 -6.22 -9.83
N SER A 72 21.52 -5.38 -10.63
CA SER A 72 21.09 -4.01 -10.85
C SER A 72 19.94 -4.01 -11.85
N GLU A 73 18.76 -3.59 -11.40
CA GLU A 73 17.56 -3.48 -12.23
C GLU A 73 17.16 -2.01 -12.31
N VAL A 74 16.93 -1.51 -13.52
CA VAL A 74 16.37 -0.17 -13.75
C VAL A 74 14.86 -0.33 -13.93
N ILE A 75 14.08 0.45 -13.20
CA ILE A 75 12.63 0.53 -13.32
C ILE A 75 12.31 1.93 -13.81
N ASP A 76 12.01 2.04 -15.09
CA ASP A 76 11.69 3.28 -15.82
C ASP A 76 10.25 3.33 -16.33
N SER A 77 9.51 2.22 -16.16
CA SER A 77 8.20 2.00 -16.75
C SER A 77 7.33 1.10 -15.87
N LYS A 78 6.01 1.22 -16.03
CA LYS A 78 5.02 0.38 -15.35
C LYS A 78 5.19 -1.08 -15.77
N GLU A 79 5.50 -1.32 -17.03
CA GLU A 79 5.67 -2.63 -17.63
C GLU A 79 6.85 -3.36 -16.98
N LYS A 80 7.99 -2.68 -16.81
CA LYS A 80 9.15 -3.25 -16.13
C LYS A 80 8.88 -3.54 -14.64
N LEU A 81 8.17 -2.63 -13.94
CA LEU A 81 7.74 -2.87 -12.56
C LEU A 81 6.83 -4.10 -12.47
N GLN A 82 5.86 -4.22 -13.38
CA GLN A 82 4.93 -5.35 -13.44
C GLN A 82 5.65 -6.66 -13.75
N GLU A 83 6.62 -6.65 -14.66
CA GLU A 83 7.46 -7.80 -15.00
C GLU A 83 8.20 -8.33 -13.75
N LEU A 84 8.88 -7.43 -13.02
CA LEU A 84 9.61 -7.78 -11.80
C LEU A 84 8.66 -8.31 -10.71
N MET A 85 7.50 -7.68 -10.52
CA MET A 85 6.49 -8.15 -9.57
C MET A 85 5.93 -9.52 -9.94
N ASN A 86 5.61 -9.76 -11.21
CA ASN A 86 5.12 -11.06 -11.69
C ASN A 86 6.16 -12.16 -11.46
N LYS A 87 7.43 -11.87 -11.70
CA LYS A 87 8.53 -12.80 -11.40
C LYS A 87 8.65 -13.09 -9.92
N ALA A 88 8.67 -12.05 -9.08
CA ALA A 88 8.75 -12.21 -7.63
C ALA A 88 7.59 -13.03 -7.07
N VAL A 89 6.36 -12.83 -7.55
CA VAL A 89 5.19 -13.63 -7.16
C VAL A 89 5.36 -15.10 -7.57
N LYS A 90 5.83 -15.38 -8.78
CA LYS A 90 6.08 -16.77 -9.22
C LYS A 90 7.14 -17.46 -8.36
N ASP A 91 8.24 -16.76 -8.06
CA ASP A 91 9.32 -17.27 -7.21
C ASP A 91 8.82 -17.53 -5.77
N GLU A 92 7.99 -16.63 -5.22
CA GLU A 92 7.38 -16.78 -3.91
C GLU A 92 6.42 -17.97 -3.86
N VAL A 93 5.58 -18.16 -4.88
CA VAL A 93 4.70 -19.33 -5.00
C VAL A 93 5.52 -20.63 -5.05
N ALA A 94 6.67 -20.64 -5.73
CA ALA A 94 7.56 -21.79 -5.75
C ALA A 94 8.14 -22.10 -4.35
N GLN A 95 8.53 -21.07 -3.59
CA GLN A 95 8.97 -21.23 -2.19
C GLN A 95 7.87 -21.78 -1.28
N ILE A 96 6.63 -21.29 -1.44
CA ILE A 96 5.48 -21.80 -0.68
C ILE A 96 5.26 -23.29 -1.00
N LYS A 97 5.31 -23.67 -2.28
CA LYS A 97 5.17 -25.06 -2.74
C LYS A 97 6.26 -25.98 -2.21
N SER A 98 7.50 -25.50 -2.07
CA SER A 98 8.60 -26.26 -1.46
C SER A 98 8.56 -26.29 0.08
N GLY A 99 7.53 -25.69 0.70
CA GLY A 99 7.38 -25.64 2.15
C GLY A 99 8.32 -24.64 2.83
N ASN A 100 8.98 -23.77 2.05
CA ASN A 100 9.84 -22.72 2.55
C ASN A 100 9.01 -21.51 3.01
N THR A 101 8.21 -21.70 4.07
CA THR A 101 7.37 -20.65 4.66
C THR A 101 7.68 -20.48 6.14
N THR A 102 7.52 -19.25 6.66
CA THR A 102 7.69 -18.93 8.08
C THR A 102 6.87 -19.86 8.98
N ALA A 103 5.63 -20.17 8.59
CA ALA A 103 4.74 -21.05 9.35
C ALA A 103 5.25 -22.50 9.44
N LYS A 104 5.94 -23.01 8.40
CA LYS A 104 6.46 -24.38 8.39
C LYS A 104 7.86 -24.50 9.01
N LYS A 105 8.69 -23.48 8.79
CA LYS A 105 10.08 -23.47 9.27
C LYS A 105 10.27 -22.81 10.64
N PHE A 106 9.23 -22.15 11.16
CA PHE A 106 9.26 -21.40 12.43
C PHE A 106 10.37 -20.33 12.50
N GLU A 107 10.76 -19.79 11.34
CA GLU A 107 11.79 -18.75 11.21
C GLU A 107 11.30 -17.66 10.25
N PHE A 108 11.78 -16.42 10.42
CA PHE A 108 11.43 -15.34 9.52
C PHE A 108 12.05 -15.55 8.13
N ILE A 109 11.20 -15.67 7.11
CA ILE A 109 11.62 -15.77 5.71
C ILE A 109 11.17 -14.50 4.99
N GLU A 110 12.12 -13.65 4.60
CA GLU A 110 11.84 -12.50 3.74
C GLU A 110 11.53 -13.00 2.33
N THR A 111 10.27 -12.84 1.90
CA THR A 111 9.79 -13.40 0.65
C THR A 111 10.32 -12.63 -0.57
N PRO A 112 10.35 -13.23 -1.78
CA PRO A 112 10.77 -12.54 -2.99
C PRO A 112 9.99 -11.25 -3.26
N VAL A 113 8.67 -11.20 -2.99
CA VAL A 113 7.87 -9.98 -3.13
C VAL A 113 8.26 -8.94 -2.09
N GLN A 114 8.45 -9.35 -0.83
CA GLN A 114 8.88 -8.45 0.24
C GLN A 114 10.25 -7.83 -0.07
N LYS A 115 11.21 -8.63 -0.53
CA LYS A 115 12.54 -8.17 -0.97
C LYS A 115 12.43 -7.12 -2.07
N LEU A 116 11.60 -7.38 -3.09
CA LEU A 116 11.42 -6.45 -4.21
C LEU A 116 10.81 -5.13 -3.74
N LYS A 117 9.69 -5.19 -3.01
CA LYS A 117 9.02 -4.00 -2.46
C LYS A 117 9.96 -3.17 -1.59
N LYS A 118 10.75 -3.82 -0.74
CA LYS A 118 11.74 -3.17 0.11
C LYS A 118 12.86 -2.50 -0.68
N SER A 119 13.41 -3.15 -1.70
CA SER A 119 14.45 -2.56 -2.56
C SER A 119 13.93 -1.34 -3.30
N ILE A 120 12.72 -1.40 -3.84
CA ILE A 120 12.09 -0.26 -4.53
C ILE A 120 11.83 0.89 -3.56
N TYR A 121 11.25 0.59 -2.40
CA TYR A 121 11.01 1.58 -1.35
C TYR A 121 12.29 2.29 -0.93
N LYS A 122 13.39 1.54 -0.71
CA LYS A 122 14.69 2.11 -0.36
C LYS A 122 15.27 2.99 -1.47
N ALA A 123 15.10 2.61 -2.74
CA ALA A 123 15.60 3.41 -3.85
C ALA A 123 14.87 4.75 -3.93
N HIS A 124 13.55 4.77 -3.77
CA HIS A 124 12.79 6.02 -3.71
C HIS A 124 13.15 6.87 -2.48
N LEU A 125 13.28 6.25 -1.29
CA LEU A 125 13.70 6.96 -0.08
C LEU A 125 15.12 7.53 -0.20
N LYS A 126 16.03 6.90 -0.95
CA LYS A 126 17.36 7.47 -1.19
C LYS A 126 17.31 8.68 -2.12
N ASP A 127 16.38 8.71 -3.07
CA ASP A 127 16.18 9.83 -4.00
C ASP A 127 15.45 11.01 -3.33
N SER A 128 14.71 10.77 -2.24
CA SER A 128 13.98 11.79 -1.49
C SER A 128 14.51 11.93 -0.06
N ASP A 129 14.95 13.11 0.34
CA ASP A 129 15.45 13.36 1.70
C ASP A 129 14.38 13.19 2.82
N ASP A 130 13.11 12.94 2.45
CA ASP A 130 11.97 12.67 3.33
C ASP A 130 10.74 12.19 2.50
N PHE A 131 9.67 11.69 3.15
CA PHE A 131 8.37 11.32 2.54
C PHE A 131 7.49 12.54 2.21
N ARG A 132 8.08 13.59 1.63
CA ARG A 132 7.32 14.80 1.34
C ARG A 132 6.20 14.51 0.32
N PRO A 133 5.03 15.15 0.42
CA PRO A 133 3.85 14.85 -0.41
C PRO A 133 4.10 14.86 -1.93
N GLU A 134 5.07 15.66 -2.35
CA GLU A 134 5.48 15.88 -3.75
C GLU A 134 6.50 14.83 -4.26
N THR A 135 6.95 13.89 -3.42
CA THR A 135 8.07 12.99 -3.76
C THR A 135 7.59 11.68 -4.39
N SER A 136 8.41 11.13 -5.30
CA SER A 136 8.19 9.82 -5.91
C SER A 136 8.02 8.70 -4.88
N THR A 137 8.56 8.87 -3.68
CA THR A 137 8.45 7.95 -2.54
C THR A 137 7.03 7.85 -1.99
N GLN A 138 6.32 8.98 -1.85
CA GLN A 138 4.89 8.96 -1.48
C GLN A 138 4.03 8.39 -2.61
N ILE A 139 4.36 8.70 -3.88
CA ILE A 139 3.66 8.12 -5.03
C ILE A 139 3.80 6.60 -5.02
N PHE A 140 5.00 6.08 -4.79
CA PHE A 140 5.26 4.64 -4.71
C PHE A 140 4.60 3.99 -3.49
N LEU A 141 4.71 4.57 -2.29
CA LEU A 141 4.06 4.07 -1.08
C LEU A 141 2.54 4.01 -1.20
N LYS A 142 1.95 4.96 -1.93
CA LYS A 142 0.52 4.91 -2.22
C LYS A 142 0.22 3.86 -3.30
N ALA A 143 1.14 3.61 -4.24
CA ALA A 143 0.92 2.70 -5.37
C ALA A 143 1.11 1.19 -5.07
N VAL A 144 1.85 0.80 -4.04
CA VAL A 144 2.27 -0.61 -3.75
C VAL A 144 1.74 -1.15 -2.42
#